data_AF-A0A1Q9JVK8-F1
#
_entry.id   AF-A0A1Q9JVK8-F1
#
_cell.length_a   1.000
_cell.length_b   1.000
_cell.length_c   1.000
_cell.angle_alpha   90.00
_cell.angle_beta   90.00
_cell.angle_gamma   90.00
#
_symmetry.space_group_name_H-M   'P 1'
#
loop_
_entity.id
_entity.type
_entity.pdbx_description
1 polymer ?
#
loop_
_entity_poly.entity_id
_entity_poly.type
_entity_poly.pdbx_seq_one_letter_code
_entity_poly.pdbx_strand_id
1 'polypeptide(L)'
;MKKKLKGKNQITGDRMQEFIVSYYLMEDNNEEVYGISLEKSQEGTDYIEVEEIPKISYSLQLVEKVVVLLMKYQVTPISLAEAVDTILLMEEMDGKTVL
;
A
#
# COMPACT_ATOMS: atom_id res chain seq x y z
N MET A 1 -5.89 -12.93 5.90
CA MET A 1 -5.35 -11.71 6.53
C MET A 1 -6.46 -10.68 6.70
N LYS A 2 -6.50 -9.97 7.83
CA LYS A 2 -7.48 -8.92 8.10
C LYS A 2 -6.99 -7.60 7.50
N LYS A 3 -7.84 -6.93 6.71
CA LYS A 3 -7.54 -5.58 6.19
C LYS A 3 -8.00 -4.50 7.17
N LYS A 4 -7.16 -3.50 7.41
CA LYS A 4 -7.46 -2.29 8.19
C LYS A 4 -7.19 -1.06 7.32
N LEU A 5 -8.23 -0.29 7.02
CA LEU A 5 -8.09 0.96 6.26
C LEU A 5 -7.20 1.94 7.03
N LYS A 6 -6.18 2.48 6.36
CA LYS A 6 -5.23 3.45 6.93
C LYS A 6 -5.41 4.85 6.35
N GLY A 7 -5.87 4.97 5.11
CA GLY A 7 -6.16 6.25 4.50
C GLY A 7 -6.66 6.12 3.06
N LYS A 8 -7.00 7.27 2.46
CA LYS A 8 -7.49 7.36 1.09
C LYS A 8 -6.89 8.58 0.39
N ASN A 9 -6.59 8.45 -0.89
CA ASN A 9 -6.25 9.55 -1.77
C ASN A 9 -7.31 9.68 -2.88
N GLN A 10 -7.60 10.91 -3.26
CA GLN A 10 -8.31 11.22 -4.49
C GLN A 10 -7.27 11.56 -5.55
N ILE A 11 -7.29 10.88 -6.69
CA ILE A 11 -6.37 11.11 -7.80
C ILE A 11 -7.15 11.38 -9.08
N THR A 12 -6.59 12.22 -9.94
CA THR A 12 -7.18 12.54 -11.24
C THR A 12 -6.39 11.81 -12.32
N GLY A 13 -7.04 10.94 -13.08
CA GLY A 13 -6.43 10.28 -14.23
C GLY A 13 -6.35 11.20 -15.46
N ASP A 14 -5.63 10.73 -16.48
CA ASP A 14 -5.31 11.50 -17.70
C ASP A 14 -6.54 12.05 -18.45
N ARG A 15 -7.70 11.40 -18.28
CA ARG A 15 -8.97 11.80 -18.89
C ARG A 15 -9.84 12.66 -17.98
N MET A 16 -9.26 13.31 -16.97
CA MET A 16 -9.97 14.05 -15.91
C MET A 16 -10.97 13.20 -15.12
N GLN A 17 -10.73 11.89 -15.06
CA GLN A 17 -11.53 10.95 -14.28
C GLN A 17 -11.02 10.94 -12.84
N GLU A 18 -11.91 11.02 -11.87
CA GLU A 18 -11.53 10.96 -10.46
C GLU A 18 -11.57 9.52 -9.96
N PHE A 19 -10.49 9.12 -9.30
CA PHE A 19 -10.37 7.83 -8.63
C PHE A 19 -10.11 8.02 -7.15
N ILE A 20 -10.64 7.10 -6.35
CA ILE A 20 -10.31 6.97 -4.94
C ILE A 20 -9.40 5.76 -4.79
N VAL A 21 -8.19 6.00 -4.29
CA VAL A 21 -7.26 4.94 -3.88
C VAL A 21 -7.32 4.78 -2.38
N SER A 22 -7.72 3.60 -1.90
CA SER A 22 -7.78 3.24 -0.49
C SER A 22 -6.57 2.37 -0.13
N TYR A 23 -5.91 2.71 0.97
CA TYR A 23 -4.68 2.04 1.42
C TYR A 23 -4.97 1.26 2.70
N TYR A 24 -4.67 -0.03 2.70
CA TYR A 24 -4.94 -0.94 3.80
C TYR A 24 -3.65 -1.55 4.34
N LEU A 25 -3.58 -1.67 5.65
CA LEU A 25 -2.64 -2.56 6.32
C LEU A 25 -3.29 -3.93 6.47
N MET A 26 -2.56 -4.98 6.14
CA MET A 26 -2.98 -6.37 6.28
C MET A 26 -2.25 -7.00 7.46
N GLU A 27 -2.99 -7.73 8.29
CA GLU A 27 -2.46 -8.41 9.47
C GLU A 27 -2.86 -9.89 9.43
N ASP A 28 -1.88 -10.77 9.58
CA ASP A 28 -2.13 -12.18 9.89
C ASP A 28 -1.91 -12.43 11.38
N ASN A 29 -3.01 -12.60 12.12
CA ASN A 29 -2.97 -12.85 13.56
C ASN A 29 -2.28 -14.18 13.93
N ASN A 30 -2.07 -15.10 12.97
CA ASN A 30 -1.43 -16.39 13.24
C ASN A 30 0.09 -16.34 13.07
N GLU A 31 0.59 -15.50 12.17
CA GLU A 31 2.01 -15.48 11.78
C GLU A 31 2.72 -14.19 12.21
N GLU A 32 2.01 -13.24 12.83
CA GLU A 32 2.52 -11.88 13.18
C GLU A 32 3.21 -11.19 12.00
N VAL A 33 2.75 -11.48 10.77
CA VAL A 33 3.27 -10.90 9.54
C VAL A 33 2.29 -9.86 9.01
N TYR A 34 2.86 -8.76 8.52
CA TYR A 34 2.11 -7.61 8.03
C TYR A 34 2.31 -7.44 6.52
N GLY A 35 1.25 -7.01 5.84
CA GLY A 35 1.21 -6.76 4.41
C GLY A 35 0.43 -5.50 4.08
N ILE A 36 0.24 -5.24 2.79
CA ILE A 36 -0.43 -4.04 2.27
C ILE A 36 -1.38 -4.44 1.14
N SER A 37 -2.54 -3.78 1.09
CA SER A 37 -3.45 -3.84 -0.05
C SER A 37 -3.84 -2.43 -0.47
N LEU A 38 -3.89 -2.19 -1.78
CA LEU A 38 -4.44 -0.97 -2.37
C LEU A 38 -5.67 -1.32 -3.19
N GLU A 39 -6.70 -0.51 -3.08
CA GLU A 39 -7.93 -0.62 -3.88
C GLU A 39 -8.19 0.72 -4.57
N LYS A 40 -8.26 0.72 -5.90
CA LYS A 40 -8.61 1.90 -6.71
C LYS A 40 -10.00 1.70 -7.28
N SER A 41 -10.87 2.67 -7.00
CA SER A 41 -12.26 2.70 -7.45
C SER A 41 -12.56 4.04 -8.11
N GLN A 42 -13.55 4.06 -8.99
CA GLN A 42 -14.10 5.29 -9.56
C GLN A 42 -15.60 5.35 -9.23
N GLU A 43 -16.10 6.54 -8.94
CA GLU A 43 -17.51 6.72 -8.63
C GLU A 43 -18.36 6.38 -9.87
N GLY A 44 -19.46 5.65 -9.66
CA GLY A 44 -20.37 5.24 -10.73
C GLY A 44 -19.88 4.06 -11.59
N THR A 45 -18.83 3.35 -11.18
CA THR A 45 -18.41 2.09 -11.80
C THR A 45 -18.24 0.98 -10.75
N ASP A 46 -18.59 -0.24 -11.13
CA ASP A 46 -18.38 -1.44 -10.31
C ASP A 46 -16.95 -2.01 -10.45
N TYR A 47 -16.14 -1.41 -11.33
CA TYR A 47 -14.76 -1.85 -11.53
C TYR A 47 -13.86 -1.34 -10.39
N ILE A 48 -13.19 -2.27 -9.73
CA ILE A 48 -12.19 -2.00 -8.70
C ILE A 48 -10.90 -2.70 -9.11
N GLU A 49 -9.82 -1.92 -9.17
CA GLU A 49 -8.46 -2.43 -9.33
C GLU A 49 -7.89 -2.69 -7.94
N VAL A 50 -7.40 -3.91 -7.70
CA VAL A 50 -6.86 -4.32 -6.39
C VAL A 50 -5.51 -4.97 -6.61
N GLU A 51 -4.54 -4.58 -5.79
CA GLU A 51 -3.23 -5.22 -5.69
C GLU A 51 -2.89 -5.44 -4.21
N GLU A 52 -2.26 -6.57 -3.89
CA GLU A 52 -1.94 -6.97 -2.53
C GLU A 52 -0.54 -7.55 -2.44
N ILE A 53 0.21 -7.13 -1.43
CA ILE A 53 1.46 -7.76 -1.02
C ILE A 53 1.22 -8.30 0.40
N PRO A 54 0.86 -9.58 0.54
CA PRO A 54 0.34 -10.12 1.80
C PRO A 54 1.40 -10.21 2.90
N LYS A 55 2.69 -10.36 2.54
CA LYS A 55 3.78 -10.52 3.50
C LYS A 55 4.94 -9.61 3.11
N ILE A 56 5.13 -8.55 3.88
CA ILE A 56 6.23 -7.59 3.71
C ILE A 56 7.24 -7.72 4.84
N SER A 57 6.76 -7.69 6.09
CA SER A 57 7.64 -7.70 7.26
C SER A 57 6.90 -8.16 8.52
N TYR A 58 7.65 -8.62 9.51
CA TYR A 58 7.18 -8.84 10.87
C TYR A 58 7.13 -7.56 11.71
N SER A 59 7.69 -6.44 11.22
CA SER A 59 7.61 -5.14 11.90
C SER A 59 6.37 -4.36 11.45
N LEU A 60 5.41 -4.22 12.37
CA LEU A 60 4.25 -3.34 12.16
C LEU A 60 4.69 -1.90 11.84
N GLN A 61 5.69 -1.39 12.56
CA GLN A 61 6.18 -0.02 12.37
C GLN A 61 6.76 0.21 10.97
N LEU A 62 7.49 -0.77 10.44
CA LEU A 62 7.99 -0.71 9.07
C LEU A 62 6.83 -0.68 8.07
N VAL A 63 5.88 -1.60 8.18
CA VAL A 63 4.74 -1.65 7.25
C VAL A 63 3.86 -0.40 7.36
N GLU A 64 3.65 0.15 8.55
CA GLU A 64 2.96 1.43 8.71
C GLU A 64 3.70 2.58 8.03
N LYS A 65 5.04 2.63 8.11
CA LYS A 65 5.86 3.61 7.39
C LYS A 65 5.72 3.45 5.89
N VAL A 66 5.75 2.21 5.37
CA VAL A 66 5.52 1.93 3.95
C VAL A 66 4.16 2.47 3.51
N VAL A 67 3.07 2.16 4.23
CA VAL A 67 1.72 2.67 3.90
C VAL A 67 1.68 4.21 3.86
N VAL A 68 2.33 4.89 4.81
CA VAL A 68 2.43 6.36 4.82
C VAL A 68 3.16 6.89 3.58
N LEU A 69 4.25 6.25 3.17
CA LEU A 69 5.00 6.63 1.98
C LEU A 69 4.19 6.38 0.70
N LEU A 70 3.50 5.25 0.59
CA LEU A 70 2.62 4.94 -0.54
C LEU A 70 1.54 6.00 -0.70
N MET A 71 0.93 6.44 0.40
CA MET A 71 -0.06 7.54 0.39
C MET A 71 0.58 8.87 -0.01
N LYS A 72 1.75 9.21 0.56
CA LYS A 72 2.47 10.45 0.25
C LYS A 72 2.81 10.57 -1.24
N TYR A 73 3.19 9.46 -1.87
CA TYR A 73 3.56 9.40 -3.29
C TYR A 73 2.41 8.98 -4.21
N GLN A 74 1.17 8.94 -3.70
CA GLN A 74 -0.03 8.62 -4.47
C GLN A 74 0.08 7.32 -5.28
N VAL A 75 0.71 6.30 -4.69
CA VAL A 75 0.89 4.99 -5.33
C VAL A 75 -0.48 4.37 -5.62
N THR A 76 -0.60 3.74 -6.79
CA THR A 76 -1.79 3.06 -7.29
C THR A 76 -1.56 1.55 -7.30
N PRO A 77 -2.62 0.70 -7.36
CA PRO A 77 -2.45 -0.75 -7.33
C PRO A 77 -1.44 -1.27 -8.36
N ILE A 78 -1.51 -0.83 -9.63
CA ILE A 78 -0.56 -1.21 -10.69
C ILE A 78 0.92 -0.99 -10.36
N SER A 79 1.26 0.00 -9.51
CA SER A 79 2.64 0.33 -9.15
C SER A 79 3.02 -0.10 -7.73
N LEU A 80 2.16 -0.86 -7.05
CA LEU A 80 2.35 -1.21 -5.64
C LEU A 80 3.62 -2.03 -5.40
N ALA A 81 3.83 -3.11 -6.14
CA ALA A 81 5.00 -3.98 -5.99
C ALA A 81 6.32 -3.22 -6.11
N GLU A 82 6.48 -2.49 -7.21
CA GLU A 82 7.69 -1.72 -7.50
C GLU A 82 7.94 -0.62 -6.46
N ALA A 83 6.87 0.05 -6.01
CA ALA A 83 6.98 1.09 -5.00
C ALA A 83 7.40 0.52 -3.63
N VAL A 84 6.85 -0.63 -3.23
CA VAL A 84 7.23 -1.30 -1.98
C VAL A 84 8.69 -1.74 -2.03
N ASP A 85 9.14 -2.38 -3.11
CA ASP A 85 10.54 -2.77 -3.28
C ASP A 85 11.47 -1.56 -3.18
N THR A 86 11.12 -0.46 -3.85
CA THR A 86 11.88 0.80 -3.80
C THR A 86 11.96 1.36 -2.38
N ILE A 87 10.85 1.37 -1.64
CA ILE A 87 10.81 1.86 -0.26
C ILE A 87 11.66 0.99 0.66
N LEU A 88 11.56 -0.34 0.54
CA LEU A 88 12.32 -1.27 1.37
C LEU A 88 13.83 -1.13 1.12
N LEU A 89 14.25 -1.02 -0.14
CA LEU A 89 15.64 -0.76 -0.50
C LEU A 89 16.16 0.56 0.13
N MET A 90 15.34 1.61 0.17
CA MET A 90 15.72 2.87 0.84
C MET A 90 15.90 2.68 2.35
N GLU A 91 15.03 1.92 3.02
CA GLU A 91 15.16 1.64 4.46
C GLU A 91 16.44 0.87 4.79
N GLU A 92 16.78 -0.11 3.96
CA GLU A 92 18.03 -0.89 4.09
C GLU A 92 19.27 0.00 3.92
N MET A 93 19.27 0.89 2.92
CA MET A 93 20.37 1.81 2.64
C MET A 93 20.56 2.89 3.70
N ASP A 94 19.47 3.35 4.34
CA ASP A 94 19.51 4.33 5.44
C ASP A 94 20.04 3.75 6.78
N GLY A 95 20.52 2.50 6.78
CA GLY A 95 21.19 1.88 7.94
C GLY A 95 20.23 1.44 9.03
N LYS A 96 18.92 1.44 8.78
CA LYS A 96 17.95 0.67 9.56
C LYS A 96 17.90 -0.72 8.95
N THR A 97 18.83 -1.57 9.36
CA THR A 97 18.93 -2.97 8.94
C THR A 97 17.54 -3.62 8.88
N VAL A 98 17.08 -3.99 7.68
CA VAL A 98 15.92 -4.86 7.50
C VAL A 98 16.42 -6.27 7.22
N LEU A 99 17.17 -6.82 8.18
CA LEU A 99 17.43 -8.25 8.41
C LEU A 99 17.80 -8.45 9.88
#